data_AF-A0A7S2IUV2-F1
#
_entry.id   AF-A0A7S2IUV2-F1
#
_cell.length_a   1.000
_cell.length_b   1.000
_cell.length_c   1.000
_cell.angle_alpha   90.00
_cell.angle_beta   90.00
_cell.angle_gamma   90.00
#
_symmetry.space_group_name_H-M   'P 1'
#
loop_
_entity.id
_entity.type
_entity.pdbx_description
1 polymer ?
#
loop_
_entity_poly.entity_id
_entity_poly.type
_entity_poly.pdbx_seq_one_letter_code
_entity_poly.pdbx_strand_id
1 'polypeptide(L)'
;QLCVQSMRVVSASLVALVAAITFLCHQTSLSARDAIPPHLLHDAIVLPDLIDAEAFDKLRTLVRKLGAEGFALNTNDLKDYTTEHEHIGEAIPMPIDGRCSDVYMVPSVDKSLCILPGRIDVGRHYITTGGVDGLREGTTGLIARTLSFGRYMFDLTAYPVVKSLFQSPRFQNAARAICPSEAQHLDPFQFNFIVQLPGQTVPYTHPVAHSMARPPLQTEDRK
;
A
#
# COMPACT_ATOMS: atom_id res chain seq x y z
N GLN A 1 45.72 38.44 22.16
CA GLN A 1 45.64 37.02 21.72
C GLN A 1 44.56 36.22 22.46
N LEU A 2 44.29 36.49 23.75
CA LEU A 2 43.24 35.79 24.52
C LEU A 2 41.79 35.96 23.98
N CYS A 3 41.44 37.13 23.43
CA CYS A 3 40.08 37.40 22.95
C CYS A 3 39.70 36.55 21.70
N VAL A 4 40.65 36.26 20.82
CA VAL A 4 40.42 35.47 19.59
C VAL A 4 40.25 33.98 19.89
N GLN A 5 40.90 33.47 20.94
CA GLN A 5 40.70 32.08 21.39
C GLN A 5 39.30 31.87 21.99
N SER A 6 38.77 32.84 22.75
CA SER A 6 37.41 32.75 23.32
C SER A 6 36.32 32.70 22.25
N MET A 7 36.42 33.48 21.16
CA MET A 7 35.41 33.45 20.08
C MET A 7 35.39 32.11 19.32
N ARG A 8 36.53 31.44 19.16
CA ARG A 8 36.61 30.13 18.47
C ARG A 8 35.95 29.01 19.27
N VAL A 9 36.09 29.03 20.59
CA VAL A 9 35.47 28.02 21.47
C VAL A 9 33.95 28.17 21.48
N VAL A 10 33.42 29.40 21.51
CA VAL A 10 31.97 29.65 21.47
C VAL A 10 31.37 29.19 20.13
N SER A 11 32.06 29.41 19.01
CA SER A 11 31.59 28.99 17.69
C SER A 11 31.52 27.45 17.56
N ALA A 12 32.52 26.73 18.05
CA ALA A 12 32.54 25.26 18.00
C ALA A 12 31.40 24.63 18.82
N SER A 13 31.11 25.17 20.01
CA SER A 13 30.01 24.69 20.86
C SER A 13 28.63 24.93 20.22
N LEU A 14 28.44 26.06 19.54
CA LEU A 14 27.18 26.37 18.85
C LEU A 14 26.93 25.39 17.68
N VAL A 15 27.97 25.09 16.89
CA VAL A 15 27.88 24.14 15.77
C VAL A 15 27.55 22.73 16.28
N ALA A 16 28.20 22.28 17.36
CA ALA A 16 27.91 20.99 17.97
C ALA A 16 26.47 20.90 18.51
N LEU A 17 25.97 21.98 19.13
CA LEU A 17 24.60 22.05 19.63
C LEU A 17 23.57 22.00 18.49
N VAL A 18 23.79 22.76 17.41
CA VAL A 18 22.90 22.75 16.24
C VAL A 18 22.90 21.38 15.57
N ALA A 19 24.05 20.73 15.44
CA ALA A 19 24.16 19.37 14.91
C ALA A 19 23.44 18.34 15.80
N ALA A 20 23.54 18.46 17.13
CA ALA A 20 22.83 17.58 18.06
C ALA A 20 21.30 17.78 17.99
N ILE A 21 20.84 19.03 17.92
CA ILE A 21 19.40 19.34 17.79
C ILE A 21 18.86 18.83 16.46
N THR A 22 19.57 19.07 15.34
CA THR A 22 19.13 18.56 14.03
C THR A 22 19.13 17.04 13.99
N PHE A 23 20.12 16.37 14.59
CA PHE A 23 20.13 14.92 14.71
C PHE A 23 18.94 14.39 15.54
N LEU A 24 18.65 15.01 16.70
CA LEU A 24 17.51 14.66 17.54
C LEU A 24 16.17 14.89 16.83
N CYS A 25 15.99 16.04 16.17
CA CYS A 25 14.81 16.32 15.37
C CYS A 25 14.65 15.30 14.24
N HIS A 26 15.73 14.97 13.53
CA HIS A 26 15.70 13.98 12.46
C HIS A 26 15.36 12.58 12.97
N GLN A 27 15.91 12.16 14.11
CA GLN A 27 15.57 10.90 14.78
C GLN A 27 14.09 10.85 15.18
N THR A 28 13.53 11.95 15.69
CA THR A 28 12.10 12.03 16.04
C THR A 28 11.18 12.06 14.81
N SER A 29 11.61 12.68 13.71
CA SER A 29 10.84 12.71 12.45
C SER A 29 10.89 11.37 11.70
N LEU A 30 12.01 10.65 11.78
CA LEU A 30 12.16 9.32 11.17
C LEU A 30 11.40 8.22 11.94
N SER A 31 11.06 8.46 13.22
CA SER A 31 10.47 7.44 14.10
C SER A 31 8.97 7.63 14.35
N ALA A 32 8.30 8.58 13.69
CA ALA A 32 6.85 8.63 13.71
C ALA A 32 6.28 7.53 12.81
N ARG A 33 6.57 6.26 13.16
CA ARG A 33 5.67 5.17 12.79
C ARG A 33 4.32 5.57 13.37
N ASP A 34 3.32 5.69 12.51
CA ASP A 34 1.95 5.88 12.96
C ASP A 34 1.71 4.87 14.08
N ALA A 35 1.38 5.40 15.27
CA ALA A 35 1.23 4.58 16.46
C ALA A 35 0.11 3.59 16.17
N ILE A 36 0.48 2.32 15.94
CA ILE A 36 -0.47 1.25 15.70
C ILE A 36 -1.44 1.26 16.91
N PRO A 37 -2.76 1.36 16.68
CA PRO A 37 -3.73 1.38 17.76
C PRO A 37 -3.49 0.22 18.73
N PRO A 38 -3.61 0.42 20.06
CA PRO A 38 -3.27 -0.62 21.03
C PRO A 38 -3.96 -1.98 20.79
N HIS A 39 -5.20 -1.97 20.28
CA HIS A 39 -5.95 -3.18 19.97
C HIS A 39 -5.38 -3.99 18.78
N LEU A 40 -4.51 -3.39 17.96
CA LEU A 40 -3.80 -4.04 16.85
C LEU A 40 -2.34 -4.40 17.20
N LEU A 41 -1.88 -4.08 18.42
CA LEU A 41 -0.54 -4.45 18.90
C LEU A 41 -0.44 -5.90 19.38
N HIS A 42 -1.57 -6.61 19.46
CA HIS A 42 -1.62 -8.00 19.91
C HIS A 42 -1.31 -8.99 18.77
N ASP A 43 -1.03 -10.25 19.15
CA ASP A 43 -0.65 -11.31 18.23
C ASP A 43 -1.67 -11.51 17.10
N ALA A 44 -1.16 -11.85 15.91
CA ALA A 44 -2.00 -12.20 14.77
C ALA A 44 -2.96 -13.35 15.15
N ILE A 45 -4.26 -13.11 15.02
CA ILE A 45 -5.28 -14.12 15.30
C ILE A 45 -5.40 -15.03 14.07
N VAL A 46 -4.99 -16.30 14.23
CA VAL A 46 -5.15 -17.33 13.20
C VAL A 46 -6.51 -18.00 13.39
N LEU A 47 -7.40 -17.87 12.39
CA LEU A 47 -8.74 -18.45 12.40
C LEU A 47 -8.84 -19.52 11.30
N PRO A 48 -8.50 -20.79 11.61
CA PRO A 48 -8.28 -21.83 10.60
C PRO A 48 -9.48 -22.15 9.71
N ASP A 49 -10.69 -21.79 10.12
CA ASP A 49 -11.89 -21.95 9.26
C ASP A 49 -12.79 -20.72 9.21
N LEU A 50 -12.21 -19.50 9.31
CA LEU A 50 -12.97 -18.24 9.14
C LEU A 50 -13.95 -18.28 7.95
N ILE A 51 -13.53 -18.94 6.87
CA ILE A 51 -14.33 -19.23 5.67
C ILE A 51 -14.74 -20.71 5.73
N ASP A 52 -16.03 -20.99 5.79
CA ASP A 52 -16.52 -22.37 5.71
C ASP A 52 -16.35 -22.98 4.31
N ALA A 53 -16.48 -24.30 4.21
CA ALA A 53 -16.25 -25.03 2.96
C ALA A 53 -17.20 -24.59 1.83
N GLU A 54 -18.46 -24.29 2.15
CA GLU A 54 -19.45 -23.86 1.17
C GLU A 54 -19.10 -22.46 0.60
N ALA A 55 -18.77 -21.51 1.48
CA ALA A 55 -18.31 -20.18 1.10
C ALA A 55 -17.02 -20.26 0.29
N PHE A 56 -16.07 -21.11 0.70
CA PHE A 56 -14.83 -21.35 -0.02
C PHE A 56 -15.06 -21.84 -1.45
N ASP A 57 -15.93 -22.84 -1.66
CA ASP A 57 -16.23 -23.37 -2.98
C ASP A 57 -16.94 -22.35 -3.87
N LYS A 58 -17.84 -21.54 -3.30
CA LYS A 58 -18.48 -20.43 -4.03
C LYS A 58 -17.48 -19.35 -4.41
N LEU A 59 -16.56 -18.97 -3.52
CA LEU A 59 -15.49 -18.01 -3.80
C LEU A 59 -14.53 -18.55 -4.86
N ARG A 60 -14.19 -19.84 -4.81
CA ARG A 60 -13.37 -20.52 -5.82
C ARG A 60 -14.06 -20.59 -7.18
N THR A 61 -15.38 -20.74 -7.20
CA THR A 61 -16.16 -20.65 -8.44
C THR A 61 -16.15 -19.22 -8.98
N LEU A 62 -16.33 -18.23 -8.11
CA LEU A 62 -16.29 -16.81 -8.48
C LEU A 62 -14.92 -16.41 -9.05
N VAL A 63 -13.81 -16.77 -8.40
CA VAL A 63 -12.47 -16.42 -8.88
C VAL A 63 -12.18 -17.04 -10.26
N ARG A 64 -12.64 -18.28 -10.50
CA ARG A 64 -12.53 -18.91 -11.84
C ARG A 64 -13.36 -18.18 -12.90
N LYS A 65 -14.57 -17.75 -12.54
CA LYS A 65 -15.44 -16.98 -13.43
C LYS A 65 -14.81 -15.63 -13.78
N LEU A 66 -14.30 -14.91 -12.78
CA LEU A 66 -13.64 -13.62 -12.97
C LEU A 66 -12.35 -13.74 -13.79
N GLY A 67 -11.60 -14.83 -13.58
CA GLY A 67 -10.37 -15.11 -14.32
C GLY A 67 -10.57 -15.73 -15.70
N ALA A 68 -11.80 -15.91 -16.19
CA ALA A 68 -12.06 -16.56 -17.48
C ALA A 68 -11.44 -15.79 -18.66
N GLU A 69 -11.32 -14.48 -18.54
CA GLU A 69 -10.68 -13.59 -19.54
C GLU A 69 -9.21 -13.28 -19.20
N GLY A 70 -8.68 -13.92 -18.15
CA GLY A 70 -7.36 -13.66 -17.57
C GLY A 70 -7.40 -12.65 -16.42
N PHE A 71 -6.53 -12.85 -15.43
CA PHE A 71 -6.31 -11.86 -14.38
C PHE A 71 -5.35 -10.78 -14.85
N ALA A 72 -5.64 -9.52 -14.52
CA ALA A 72 -4.65 -8.46 -14.64
C ALA A 72 -3.47 -8.75 -13.70
N LEU A 73 -2.26 -8.60 -14.22
CA LEU A 73 -1.09 -8.43 -13.36
C LEU A 73 -1.26 -7.14 -12.58
N ASN A 74 -0.73 -7.06 -11.35
CA ASN A 74 -0.74 -5.80 -10.60
C ASN A 74 -0.11 -4.62 -11.37
N THR A 75 0.80 -4.90 -12.31
CA THR A 75 1.41 -3.87 -13.19
C THR A 75 0.45 -3.33 -14.25
N ASN A 76 -0.67 -4.02 -14.50
CA ASN A 76 -1.72 -3.65 -15.45
C ASN A 76 -3.03 -3.24 -14.76
N ASP A 77 -3.02 -3.14 -13.43
CA ASP A 77 -4.19 -2.96 -12.59
C ASP A 77 -4.78 -1.54 -12.72
N LEU A 78 -3.95 -0.58 -13.11
CA LEU A 78 -4.34 0.80 -13.45
C LEU A 78 -5.32 0.91 -14.64
N LYS A 79 -5.61 -0.20 -15.32
CA LYS A 79 -6.67 -0.24 -16.34
C LYS A 79 -8.06 -0.18 -15.73
N ASP A 80 -8.23 -0.71 -14.51
CA ASP A 80 -9.52 -0.86 -13.86
C ASP A 80 -9.81 0.26 -12.84
N TYR A 81 -8.81 1.07 -12.46
CA TYR A 81 -8.96 2.25 -11.59
C TYR A 81 -7.88 3.30 -11.85
N THR A 82 -8.16 4.55 -11.46
CA THR A 82 -7.21 5.66 -11.61
C THR A 82 -6.32 5.81 -10.39
N THR A 83 -5.02 6.01 -10.59
CA THR A 83 -4.11 6.51 -9.56
C THR A 83 -3.99 8.02 -9.65
N GLU A 84 -3.85 8.69 -8.52
CA GLU A 84 -3.59 10.14 -8.48
C GLU A 84 -2.28 10.50 -9.18
N HIS A 85 -1.26 9.65 -9.03
CA HIS A 85 0.04 9.80 -9.66
C HIS A 85 0.54 8.45 -10.20
N GLU A 86 0.79 8.38 -11.52
CA GLU A 86 1.38 7.20 -12.16
C GLU A 86 2.91 7.14 -11.99
N HIS A 87 3.52 8.26 -11.61
CA HIS A 87 4.97 8.48 -11.50
C HIS A 87 5.35 9.10 -10.14
N ILE A 88 6.63 9.08 -9.78
CA ILE A 88 7.20 9.77 -8.61
C ILE A 88 8.17 10.91 -8.96
N GLY A 89 8.15 11.37 -10.21
CA GLY A 89 8.90 12.52 -10.68
C GLY A 89 9.82 12.22 -11.86
N GLU A 90 9.86 10.97 -12.31
CA GLU A 90 10.55 10.50 -13.51
C GLU A 90 9.79 10.81 -14.81
N ALA A 91 8.53 11.22 -14.72
CA ALA A 91 7.71 11.49 -15.89
C ALA A 91 8.22 12.67 -16.71
N ILE A 92 8.14 12.53 -18.03
CA ILE A 92 8.44 13.60 -18.97
C ILE A 92 7.21 13.87 -19.86
N PRO A 93 7.00 15.11 -20.34
CA PRO A 93 5.88 15.43 -21.22
C PRO A 93 5.86 14.54 -22.47
N MET A 94 4.67 14.10 -22.88
CA MET A 94 4.49 13.34 -24.12
C MET A 94 4.87 14.19 -25.34
N PRO A 95 5.75 13.69 -26.23
CA PRO A 95 6.05 14.37 -27.49
C PRO A 95 4.85 14.41 -28.45
N ILE A 96 4.87 15.37 -29.38
CA ILE A 96 3.76 15.60 -30.35
C ILE A 96 3.53 14.41 -31.28
N ASP A 97 4.55 13.60 -31.55
CA ASP A 97 4.45 12.40 -32.38
C ASP A 97 3.75 11.22 -31.67
N GLY A 98 3.41 11.38 -30.39
CA GLY A 98 2.75 10.38 -29.56
C GLY A 98 3.65 9.20 -29.19
N ARG A 99 4.97 9.34 -29.30
CA ARG A 99 5.94 8.29 -28.94
C ARG A 99 6.90 8.80 -27.88
N CYS A 100 7.16 7.97 -26.88
CA CYS A 100 8.19 8.26 -25.89
C CYS A 100 9.58 8.22 -26.54
N SER A 101 10.40 9.23 -26.24
CA SER A 101 11.74 9.39 -26.79
C SER A 101 12.72 8.32 -26.28
N ASP A 102 12.52 7.86 -25.04
CA ASP A 102 13.28 6.78 -24.44
C ASP A 102 12.56 5.43 -24.63
N VAL A 103 13.31 4.42 -25.07
CA VAL A 103 12.80 3.05 -25.34
C VAL A 103 12.33 2.32 -24.08
N TYR A 104 12.71 2.80 -22.90
CA TYR A 104 12.29 2.24 -21.61
C TYR A 104 11.02 2.87 -21.05
N MET A 105 10.49 3.92 -21.69
CA MET A 105 9.28 4.62 -21.24
C MET A 105 8.05 4.21 -22.04
N VAL A 106 6.89 4.29 -21.39
CA VAL A 106 5.58 4.05 -22.01
C VAL A 106 4.67 5.26 -21.79
N PRO A 107 3.67 5.46 -22.66
CA PRO A 107 2.62 6.45 -22.41
C PRO A 107 1.87 6.18 -21.10
N SER A 108 1.59 7.25 -20.34
CA SER A 108 0.61 7.25 -19.24
C SER A 108 -0.79 6.90 -19.74
N VAL A 109 -1.71 6.57 -18.83
CA VAL A 109 -3.09 6.18 -19.18
C VAL A 109 -3.80 7.28 -19.99
N ASP A 110 -3.62 8.54 -19.60
CA ASP A 110 -4.17 9.71 -20.28
C ASP A 110 -3.35 10.16 -21.50
N LYS A 111 -2.21 9.51 -21.77
CA LYS A 111 -1.25 9.84 -22.83
C LYS A 111 -0.68 11.26 -22.75
N SER A 112 -0.69 11.89 -21.58
CA SER A 112 -0.09 13.21 -21.38
C SER A 112 1.40 13.15 -21.05
N LEU A 113 1.87 12.03 -20.51
CA LEU A 113 3.23 11.83 -20.02
C LEU A 113 3.83 10.53 -20.56
N CYS A 114 5.16 10.51 -20.63
CA CYS A 114 5.95 9.29 -20.74
C CYS A 114 6.46 8.93 -19.36
N ILE A 115 6.23 7.68 -18.94
CA ILE A 115 6.52 7.18 -17.59
C ILE A 115 7.30 5.86 -17.67
N LEU A 116 7.99 5.48 -16.58
CA LEU A 116 8.61 4.16 -16.49
C LEU A 116 7.54 3.09 -16.15
N PRO A 117 7.37 2.05 -16.98
CA PRO A 117 6.36 1.03 -16.74
C PRO A 117 6.67 0.20 -15.49
N GLY A 118 5.61 -0.27 -14.83
CA GLY A 118 5.70 -1.28 -13.77
C GLY A 118 6.47 -0.85 -12.52
N ARG A 119 6.73 0.46 -12.35
CA ARG A 119 7.43 1.03 -11.19
C ARG A 119 8.73 0.30 -10.85
N ILE A 120 9.50 -0.03 -11.90
CA ILE A 120 10.81 -0.71 -11.79
C ILE A 120 11.78 0.12 -10.94
N ASP A 121 11.65 1.44 -10.96
CA ASP A 121 12.34 2.38 -10.08
C ASP A 121 12.10 2.06 -8.59
N VAL A 122 10.84 1.86 -8.19
CA VAL A 122 10.45 1.49 -6.82
C VAL A 122 10.97 0.11 -6.48
N GLY A 123 10.77 -0.87 -7.38
CA GLY A 123 11.28 -2.23 -7.20
C GLY A 123 12.80 -2.24 -7.01
N ARG A 124 13.54 -1.51 -7.84
CA ARG A 124 14.99 -1.35 -7.74
C ARG A 124 15.39 -0.66 -6.44
N HIS A 125 14.68 0.39 -6.03
CA HIS A 125 14.93 1.04 -4.75
C HIS A 125 14.76 0.04 -3.61
N TYR A 126 13.65 -0.68 -3.53
CA TYR A 126 13.43 -1.73 -2.52
C TYR A 126 14.52 -2.80 -2.51
N ILE A 127 14.92 -3.30 -3.69
CA ILE A 127 15.98 -4.31 -3.80
C ILE A 127 17.34 -3.78 -3.32
N THR A 128 17.67 -2.53 -3.65
CA THR A 128 19.01 -1.97 -3.42
C THR A 128 19.15 -1.32 -2.05
N THR A 129 18.12 -0.66 -1.53
CA THR A 129 18.17 0.09 -0.28
C THR A 129 17.39 -0.57 0.84
N GLY A 130 16.48 -1.51 0.54
CA GLY A 130 15.51 -2.02 1.52
C GLY A 130 14.24 -1.16 1.65
N GLY A 131 14.01 -0.25 0.69
CA GLY A 131 12.85 0.65 0.71
C GLY A 131 13.02 1.79 1.72
N VAL A 132 11.89 2.41 2.10
CA VAL A 132 11.86 3.55 3.03
C VAL A 132 12.43 3.19 4.41
N ASP A 133 12.15 1.97 4.88
CA ASP A 133 12.61 1.48 6.18
C ASP A 133 14.04 0.90 6.16
N GLY A 134 14.68 0.82 4.99
CA GLY A 134 15.99 0.19 4.84
C GLY A 134 16.01 -1.32 5.13
N LEU A 135 14.84 -1.97 5.17
CA LEU A 135 14.69 -3.38 5.47
C LEU A 135 15.00 -4.21 4.23
N ARG A 136 16.27 -4.61 4.10
CA ARG A 136 16.71 -5.49 3.00
C ARG A 136 16.20 -6.91 3.23
N GLU A 137 15.36 -7.38 2.32
CA GLU A 137 14.96 -8.78 2.22
C GLU A 137 15.96 -9.58 1.37
N GLY A 138 16.03 -10.89 1.60
CA GLY A 138 16.80 -11.78 0.74
C GLY A 138 16.23 -11.82 -0.68
N THR A 139 17.09 -11.97 -1.69
CA THR A 139 16.71 -11.98 -3.12
C THR A 139 15.57 -12.94 -3.43
N THR A 140 15.56 -14.13 -2.82
CA THR A 140 14.49 -15.11 -2.99
C THR A 140 13.13 -14.59 -2.50
N GLY A 141 13.10 -13.89 -1.36
CA GLY A 141 11.88 -13.29 -0.81
C GLY A 141 11.35 -12.16 -1.70
N LEU A 142 12.26 -11.31 -2.20
CA LEU A 142 11.91 -10.24 -3.13
C LEU A 142 11.32 -10.80 -4.44
N ILE A 143 11.96 -11.79 -5.06
CA ILE A 143 11.48 -12.42 -6.30
C ILE A 143 10.13 -13.10 -6.09
N ALA A 144 9.91 -13.76 -4.95
CA ALA A 144 8.63 -14.37 -4.64
C ALA A 144 7.47 -13.35 -4.59
N ARG A 145 7.77 -12.06 -4.39
CA ARG A 145 6.79 -10.97 -4.22
C ARG A 145 6.63 -10.07 -5.44
N THR A 146 7.42 -10.25 -6.51
CA THR A 146 7.46 -9.28 -7.62
C THR A 146 6.18 -9.20 -8.43
N LEU A 147 5.40 -10.27 -8.50
CA LEU A 147 4.19 -10.32 -9.32
C LEU A 147 3.10 -11.08 -8.58
N SER A 148 1.97 -10.42 -8.37
CA SER A 148 0.72 -11.08 -8.06
C SER A 148 -0.33 -10.72 -9.10
N PHE A 149 -1.38 -11.52 -9.12
CA PHE A 149 -2.57 -11.29 -9.93
C PHE A 149 -3.67 -10.80 -9.00
N GLY A 150 -4.17 -9.61 -9.27
CA GLY A 150 -5.18 -8.95 -8.45
C GLY A 150 -6.53 -8.92 -9.13
N ARG A 151 -7.60 -9.01 -8.34
CA ARG A 151 -8.92 -8.53 -8.74
C ARG A 151 -9.57 -7.82 -7.58
N TYR A 152 -9.84 -6.53 -7.79
CA TYR A 152 -10.37 -5.62 -6.80
C TYR A 152 -11.86 -5.44 -7.04
N MET A 153 -12.67 -5.61 -5.99
CA MET A 153 -14.12 -5.48 -6.05
C MET A 153 -14.56 -4.45 -5.00
N PHE A 154 -14.99 -3.28 -5.48
CA PHE A 154 -15.51 -2.20 -4.64
C PHE A 154 -17.03 -2.25 -4.50
N ASP A 155 -17.75 -2.67 -5.54
CA ASP A 155 -19.18 -2.98 -5.44
C ASP A 155 -19.38 -4.43 -4.97
N LEU A 156 -19.49 -4.60 -3.66
CA LEU A 156 -19.72 -5.92 -3.06
C LEU A 156 -21.13 -6.45 -3.31
N THR A 157 -22.08 -5.59 -3.68
CA THR A 157 -23.46 -6.01 -3.94
C THR A 157 -23.59 -6.79 -5.24
N ALA A 158 -22.68 -6.55 -6.19
CA ALA A 158 -22.55 -7.33 -7.42
C ALA A 158 -22.13 -8.81 -7.18
N TYR A 159 -21.65 -9.14 -5.97
CA TYR A 159 -21.10 -10.46 -5.65
C TYR A 159 -21.79 -11.07 -4.41
N PRO A 160 -22.93 -11.77 -4.58
CA PRO A 160 -23.72 -12.29 -3.45
C PRO A 160 -22.93 -13.17 -2.48
N VAL A 161 -21.97 -13.96 -2.96
CA VAL A 161 -21.09 -14.78 -2.11
C VAL A 161 -20.21 -13.92 -1.20
N VAL A 162 -19.66 -12.82 -1.71
CA VAL A 162 -18.82 -11.90 -0.94
C VAL A 162 -19.67 -11.20 0.12
N LYS A 163 -20.85 -10.70 -0.26
CA LYS A 163 -21.81 -10.12 0.69
C LYS A 163 -22.20 -11.11 1.79
N SER A 164 -22.52 -12.35 1.42
CA SER A 164 -22.87 -13.42 2.36
C SER A 164 -21.71 -13.76 3.31
N LEU A 165 -20.47 -13.76 2.82
CA LEU A 165 -19.29 -13.99 3.65
C LEU A 165 -19.18 -12.91 4.74
N PHE A 166 -19.26 -11.64 4.36
CA PHE A 166 -19.19 -10.52 5.31
C PHE A 166 -20.38 -10.51 6.28
N GLN A 167 -21.56 -10.99 5.86
CA GLN A 167 -22.73 -11.10 6.73
C GLN A 167 -22.73 -12.36 7.60
N SER A 168 -21.81 -13.30 7.38
CA SER A 168 -21.78 -14.56 8.12
C SER A 168 -21.51 -14.30 9.62
N PRO A 169 -22.20 -15.02 10.53
CA PRO A 169 -21.96 -14.87 11.97
C PRO A 169 -20.49 -15.12 12.35
N ARG A 170 -19.83 -16.06 11.65
CA ARG A 170 -18.43 -16.40 11.89
C ARG A 170 -17.50 -15.24 11.58
N PHE A 171 -17.65 -14.61 10.41
CA PHE A 171 -16.86 -13.46 10.02
C PHE A 171 -17.13 -12.26 10.93
N GLN A 172 -18.40 -12.00 11.22
CA GLN A 172 -18.82 -10.90 12.10
C GLN A 172 -18.29 -11.07 13.53
N ASN A 173 -18.28 -12.28 14.07
CA ASN A 173 -17.69 -12.57 15.38
C ASN A 173 -16.17 -12.37 15.38
N ALA A 174 -15.49 -12.80 14.33
CA ALA A 174 -14.05 -12.58 14.17
C ALA A 174 -13.70 -11.10 14.09
N ALA A 175 -14.44 -10.32 13.29
CA ALA A 175 -14.26 -8.88 13.19
C ALA A 175 -14.46 -8.19 14.55
N ARG A 176 -15.54 -8.52 15.26
CA ARG A 176 -15.83 -7.98 16.60
C ARG A 176 -14.75 -8.27 17.64
N ALA A 177 -14.07 -9.41 17.54
CA ALA A 177 -12.97 -9.77 18.44
C ALA A 177 -11.72 -8.91 18.25
N ILE A 178 -11.57 -8.26 17.09
CA ILE A 178 -10.43 -7.39 16.75
C ILE A 178 -10.80 -5.91 16.92
N CYS A 179 -12.02 -5.55 16.51
CA CYS A 179 -12.52 -4.19 16.60
C CYS A 179 -12.67 -3.74 18.07
N PRO A 180 -12.43 -2.46 18.39
CA PRO A 180 -12.63 -1.95 19.73
C PRO A 180 -14.13 -1.89 20.06
N SER A 181 -14.47 -1.91 21.35
CA SER A 181 -15.84 -2.07 21.85
C SER A 181 -16.84 -1.01 21.35
N GLU A 182 -16.34 0.17 21.05
CA GLU A 182 -17.07 1.35 20.57
C GLU A 182 -17.31 1.34 19.05
N ALA A 183 -16.64 0.46 18.30
CA ALA A 183 -16.69 0.41 16.83
C ALA A 183 -16.84 -1.03 16.33
N GLN A 184 -17.93 -1.69 16.73
CA GLN A 184 -18.19 -3.11 16.45
C GLN A 184 -18.88 -3.37 15.08
N HIS A 185 -19.18 -2.32 14.32
CA HIS A 185 -19.78 -2.43 13.01
C HIS A 185 -18.69 -2.41 11.93
N LEU A 186 -18.57 -3.51 11.19
CA LEU A 186 -17.70 -3.58 10.03
C LEU A 186 -18.51 -3.20 8.77
N ASP A 187 -18.12 -2.10 8.14
CA ASP A 187 -18.61 -1.69 6.82
C ASP A 187 -17.59 -2.12 5.75
N PRO A 188 -17.81 -3.26 5.06
CA PRO A 188 -16.87 -3.74 4.07
C PRO A 188 -16.92 -2.86 2.83
N PHE A 189 -15.80 -2.22 2.50
CA PHE A 189 -15.70 -1.32 1.34
C PHE A 189 -15.06 -1.97 0.11
N GLN A 190 -14.33 -3.08 0.30
CA GLN A 190 -13.55 -3.72 -0.75
C GLN A 190 -13.30 -5.20 -0.43
N PHE A 191 -13.33 -6.04 -1.46
CA PHE A 191 -12.88 -7.43 -1.41
C PHE A 191 -11.92 -7.69 -2.56
N ASN A 192 -10.81 -8.35 -2.26
CA ASN A 192 -9.77 -8.64 -3.25
C ASN A 192 -9.53 -10.13 -3.38
N PHE A 193 -9.38 -10.61 -4.61
CA PHE A 193 -8.66 -11.85 -4.87
C PHE A 193 -7.20 -11.50 -5.18
N ILE A 194 -6.28 -12.12 -4.44
CA ILE A 194 -4.85 -12.08 -4.72
C ILE A 194 -4.45 -13.51 -5.07
N VAL A 195 -4.11 -13.74 -6.33
CA VAL A 195 -3.71 -15.05 -6.85
C VAL A 195 -2.21 -15.08 -7.03
N GLN A 196 -1.60 -16.17 -6.57
CA GLN A 196 -0.16 -16.38 -6.56
C GLN A 196 0.18 -17.67 -7.27
N LEU A 197 1.26 -17.63 -8.03
CA LEU A 197 1.86 -18.82 -8.61
C LEU A 197 2.62 -19.60 -7.52
N PRO A 198 2.82 -20.91 -7.70
CA PRO A 198 3.66 -21.68 -6.79
C PRO A 198 5.04 -21.03 -6.60
N GLY A 199 5.44 -20.83 -5.34
CA GLY A 199 6.69 -20.15 -4.98
C GLY A 199 6.60 -18.62 -4.86
N GLN A 200 5.43 -18.03 -5.12
CA GLN A 200 5.16 -16.60 -4.85
C GLN A 200 4.54 -16.39 -3.47
N THR A 201 4.63 -15.16 -2.95
CA THR A 201 4.04 -14.74 -1.68
C THR A 201 3.57 -13.29 -1.75
N VAL A 202 2.69 -12.86 -0.84
CA VAL A 202 2.11 -11.51 -0.87
C VAL A 202 3.20 -10.55 -0.43
N PRO A 203 3.40 -9.41 -1.11
CA PRO A 203 4.27 -8.36 -0.62
C PRO A 203 3.87 -7.98 0.80
N TYR A 204 4.81 -7.98 1.73
CA TYR A 204 4.55 -7.48 3.07
C TYR A 204 4.63 -5.96 3.01
N THR A 205 3.48 -5.30 2.88
CA THR A 205 3.36 -3.88 3.14
C THR A 205 2.68 -3.73 4.49
N HIS A 206 3.30 -2.98 5.41
CA HIS A 206 2.56 -2.49 6.57
C HIS A 206 1.44 -1.60 6.02
N PRO A 207 0.15 -1.93 6.22
CA PRO A 207 -0.91 -1.01 5.91
C PRO A 207 -0.80 0.12 6.94
N VAL A 208 -0.05 1.17 6.59
CA VAL A 208 -0.10 2.41 7.32
C VAL A 208 -1.46 3.01 6.99
N ALA A 209 -2.43 2.76 7.86
CA ALA A 209 -3.67 3.49 7.86
C ALA A 209 -3.34 4.93 8.25
N HIS A 210 -2.91 5.73 7.27
CA HIS A 210 -3.03 7.17 7.44
C HIS A 210 -4.49 7.43 7.73
N SER A 211 -4.73 8.05 8.88
CA SER A 211 -6.03 8.58 9.31
C SER A 211 -6.51 9.57 8.24
N MET A 212 -7.05 9.05 7.15
CA MET A 212 -7.95 9.78 6.28
C MET A 212 -9.24 9.87 7.08
N ALA A 213 -9.29 10.84 7.98
CA ALA A 213 -10.56 11.41 8.39
C ALA A 213 -11.24 11.88 7.10
N ARG A 214 -12.02 10.99 6.47
CA ARG A 214 -12.92 11.40 5.38
C ARG A 214 -13.78 12.50 5.99
N PRO A 215 -13.81 13.72 5.41
CA PRO A 215 -14.85 14.66 5.78
C PRO A 215 -16.20 13.93 5.61
N PRO A 216 -17.17 14.18 6.50
CA PRO A 216 -18.49 13.58 6.38
C PRO A 216 -18.99 13.82 4.95
N LEU A 217 -19.45 12.75 4.30
CA LEU A 217 -20.15 12.80 3.02
C LEU A 217 -21.17 13.94 3.13
N GLN A 218 -20.89 15.06 2.45
CA GLN A 218 -21.91 16.07 2.25
C GLN A 218 -23.00 15.38 1.46
N THR A 219 -24.16 15.24 2.09
CA THR A 219 -25.39 14.85 1.44
C THR A 219 -25.65 15.88 0.34
N GLU A 220 -25.27 15.54 -0.90
CA GLU A 220 -25.80 16.22 -2.07
C GLU A 220 -27.31 15.99 -2.07
N ASP A 221 -28.05 17.03 -1.71
CA ASP A 221 -29.46 17.20 -2.04
C ASP A 221 -29.62 17.11 -3.56
N ARG A 222 -29.91 15.90 -4.07
CA ARG A 222 -30.51 15.76 -5.40
C ARG A 222 -31.98 16.16 -5.32
N LYS A 223 -32.26 17.36 -5.82
CA LYS A 223 -33.56 17.68 -6.42
C LYS A 223 -33.69 17.04 -7.80
#